data_AF-A0A2L2YXS0-F1
#
_entry.id   AF-A0A2L2YXS0-F1
#
_cell.length_a   1.000
_cell.length_b   1.000
_cell.length_c   1.000
_cell.angle_alpha   90.00
_cell.angle_beta   90.00
_cell.angle_gamma   90.00
#
_symmetry.space_group_name_H-M   'P 1'
#
loop_
_entity.id
_entity.type
_entity.pdbx_description
1 polymer ?
#
loop_
_entity_poly.entity_id
_entity_poly.type
_entity_poly.pdbx_seq_one_letter_code
_entity_poly.pdbx_strand_id
1 'polypeptide(L)'
;WHLGSSDTFRLASRIDERYSMAAFFMLMTLPGVSSLFYGDEIGLKDSVDSFSNRVYRGGQMTPMQWTADNSSGGFTDNMTYPWLPS
;
A
#
# COMPACT_ATOMS: atom_id res chain seq x y z
N TRP A 1 3.55 5.14 -17.53
CA TRP A 1 4.28 5.51 -16.30
C TRP A 1 3.80 4.66 -15.13
N HIS A 2 4.68 4.21 -14.24
CA HIS A 2 4.32 3.46 -13.03
C HIS A 2 5.13 3.98 -11.83
N LEU A 3 4.54 3.93 -10.63
CA LEU A 3 5.18 4.42 -9.38
C LEU A 3 5.65 3.28 -8.47
N GLY A 4 5.01 2.11 -8.58
CA GLY A 4 5.27 0.93 -7.76
C GLY A 4 4.94 -0.36 -8.49
N SER A 5 5.35 -1.47 -7.89
CA SER A 5 5.18 -2.85 -8.36
C SER A 5 5.24 -3.82 -7.17
N SER A 6 5.01 -5.11 -7.44
CA SER A 6 5.16 -6.24 -6.52
C SER A 6 6.54 -6.36 -5.88
N ASP A 7 7.58 -5.82 -6.50
CA ASP A 7 8.98 -6.01 -6.11
C ASP A 7 9.62 -4.75 -5.50
N THR A 8 8.86 -3.66 -5.42
CA THR A 8 9.33 -2.37 -4.90
C THR A 8 8.55 -1.99 -3.66
N PHE A 9 9.20 -1.35 -2.69
CA PHE A 9 8.51 -0.71 -1.56
C PHE A 9 7.42 0.25 -2.05
N ARG A 10 6.29 0.28 -1.33
CA ARG A 10 5.15 1.13 -1.67
C ARG A 10 5.53 2.60 -1.68
N LEU A 11 4.79 3.39 -2.47
CA LEU A 11 5.07 4.80 -2.65
C LEU A 11 4.98 5.56 -1.31
N ALA A 12 3.93 5.32 -0.54
CA ALA A 12 3.70 5.96 0.76
C ALA A 12 4.82 5.65 1.78
N SER A 13 5.47 4.48 1.70
CA SER A 13 6.65 4.15 2.51
C SER A 13 7.90 4.92 2.09
N ARG A 14 8.03 5.24 0.81
CA ARG A 14 9.24 5.85 0.22
C ARG A 14 9.27 7.37 0.35
N ILE A 15 8.12 8.01 0.10
CA ILE A 15 8.02 9.47 0.02
C ILE A 15 7.09 10.07 1.08
N ASP A 16 6.58 9.27 2.01
CA ASP A 16 5.53 9.62 2.98
C ASP A 16 4.13 9.74 2.34
N GLU A 17 3.12 9.37 3.11
CA GLU A 17 1.70 9.31 2.71
C GLU A 17 1.19 10.69 2.28
N ARG A 18 1.69 11.75 2.93
CA ARG A 18 1.31 13.15 2.62
C ARG A 18 1.61 13.56 1.18
N TYR A 19 2.63 12.96 0.57
CA TYR A 19 3.06 13.27 -0.79
C TYR A 19 2.60 12.23 -1.82
N SER A 20 2.03 11.12 -1.37
CA SER A 20 1.49 10.06 -2.24
C SER A 20 0.45 10.61 -3.23
N MET A 21 -0.49 11.43 -2.74
CA MET A 21 -1.52 12.07 -3.56
C MET A 21 -0.94 13.00 -4.63
N ALA A 22 0.09 13.79 -4.29
CA ALA A 22 0.75 14.66 -5.26
C ALA A 22 1.48 13.86 -6.36
N ALA A 23 2.09 12.73 -6.00
CA ALA A 23 2.71 11.82 -6.96
C ALA A 23 1.67 11.16 -7.88
N PHE A 24 0.46 10.82 -7.40
CA PHE A 24 -0.64 10.37 -8.26
C PHE A 24 -1.11 11.45 -9.22
N PHE A 25 -1.28 12.68 -8.74
CA PHE A 25 -1.64 13.79 -9.61
C PHE A 25 -0.60 13.98 -10.71
N MET A 26 0.68 13.96 -10.38
CA MET A 26 1.75 14.03 -11.37
C MET A 26 1.70 12.85 -12.36
N LEU A 27 1.43 11.63 -11.88
CA LEU A 27 1.30 10.45 -12.73
C LEU A 27 0.18 10.59 -13.76
N MET A 28 -0.94 11.20 -13.37
CA MET A 28 -2.13 11.39 -14.19
C MET A 28 -2.00 12.57 -15.18
N THR A 29 -1.12 13.53 -14.93
CA THR A 29 -0.88 14.65 -15.86
C THR A 29 0.17 14.32 -16.92
N LEU A 30 0.94 13.24 -16.75
CA LEU A 30 1.93 12.79 -17.72
C LEU A 30 1.24 12.19 -18.96
N PRO A 31 1.74 12.46 -20.19
CA PRO A 31 1.17 11.90 -21.40
C PRO A 31 1.38 10.38 -21.47
N GLY A 32 0.36 9.68 -21.97
CA GLY A 32 0.37 8.23 -22.17
C GLY A 32 -0.50 7.49 -21.16
N VAL A 33 -0.16 6.22 -20.90
CA VAL A 33 -0.89 5.35 -19.97
C VAL A 33 -0.24 5.40 -18.59
N SER A 34 -1.02 5.78 -17.58
CA SER A 34 -0.67 5.65 -16.17
C SER A 34 -1.01 4.24 -15.67
N SER A 35 -0.09 3.64 -14.93
CA SER A 35 -0.27 2.34 -14.27
C SER A 35 -0.17 2.55 -12.77
N LEU A 36 -1.22 2.13 -12.07
CA LEU A 36 -1.38 2.26 -10.63
C LEU A 36 -1.24 0.88 -9.98
N PHE A 37 -0.51 0.82 -8.87
CA PHE A 37 -0.47 -0.37 -8.02
C PHE A 37 -1.62 -0.29 -7.00
N TYR A 38 -2.17 -1.42 -6.57
CA TYR A 38 -3.35 -1.39 -5.69
C TYR A 38 -3.02 -0.80 -4.30
N GLY A 39 -3.96 -0.04 -3.74
CA GLY A 39 -3.83 0.59 -2.44
C GLY A 39 -2.92 1.82 -2.43
N ASP A 40 -2.19 2.07 -3.51
CA ASP A 40 -1.37 3.27 -3.65
C ASP A 40 -2.30 4.50 -3.64
N GLU A 41 -3.51 4.40 -4.24
CA GLU A 41 -4.56 5.42 -4.23
C GLU A 41 -5.11 5.81 -2.86
N ILE A 42 -5.01 4.92 -1.86
CA ILE A 42 -5.39 5.19 -0.47
C ILE A 42 -4.17 5.46 0.42
N GLY A 43 -2.98 5.55 -0.16
CA GLY A 43 -1.73 5.78 0.59
C GLY A 43 -1.28 4.57 1.42
N LEU A 44 -1.65 3.35 1.01
CA LEU A 44 -1.30 2.12 1.71
C LEU A 44 0.24 1.98 1.82
N LYS A 45 0.70 1.60 3.00
CA LYS A 45 2.14 1.45 3.34
C LYS A 45 2.55 -0.01 3.35
N ASP A 46 3.85 -0.23 3.37
CA ASP A 46 4.38 -1.59 3.50
C ASP A 46 4.10 -2.13 4.91
N SER A 47 3.82 -3.43 5.00
CA SER A 47 3.71 -4.11 6.28
C SER A 47 5.03 -4.05 7.03
N VAL A 48 4.99 -3.51 8.24
CA VAL A 48 6.13 -3.48 9.16
C VAL A 48 5.81 -4.25 10.42
N ASP A 49 6.79 -5.00 10.93
CA ASP A 49 6.68 -5.63 12.23
C ASP A 49 6.76 -4.55 13.32
N SER A 50 5.69 -4.42 14.11
CA SER A 50 5.59 -3.42 15.18
C SER A 50 6.67 -3.55 16.25
N PHE A 51 7.24 -4.75 16.45
CA PHE A 51 8.27 -4.96 17.47
C PHE A 51 9.68 -4.68 16.96
N SER A 52 10.03 -5.18 15.77
CA SER A 52 11.38 -5.02 15.21
C SER A 52 11.53 -3.81 14.28
N ASN A 53 10.43 -3.16 13.92
CA ASN A 53 10.35 -2.09 12.93
C ASN A 53 10.98 -2.47 11.57
N ARG A 54 10.94 -3.76 11.23
CA ARG A 54 11.43 -4.31 9.96
C ARG A 54 10.27 -4.57 9.03
N VAL A 55 10.44 -4.24 7.75
CA VAL A 55 9.47 -4.58 6.70
C VAL A 55 9.40 -6.09 6.56
N TYR A 56 8.18 -6.66 6.52
CA TYR A 56 8.01 -8.09 6.27
C TYR A 56 8.52 -8.46 4.87
N ARG A 57 8.88 -9.73 4.67
CA ARG A 57 9.15 -10.22 3.30
C ARG A 57 7.88 -10.09 2.49
N GLY A 58 7.94 -9.32 1.40
CA GLY A 58 6.75 -9.00 0.62
C GLY A 58 5.83 -8.01 1.34
N GLY A 59 6.35 -7.13 2.19
CA GLY A 59 5.55 -6.12 2.89
C GLY A 59 4.74 -5.20 1.98
N GLN A 60 5.14 -5.07 0.70
CA GLN A 60 4.37 -4.39 -0.34
C GLN A 60 3.13 -5.16 -0.82
N MET A 61 3.02 -6.45 -0.50
CA MET A 61 1.91 -7.34 -0.83
C MET A 61 0.90 -7.46 0.33
N THR A 62 0.76 -6.41 1.14
CA THR A 62 -0.25 -6.33 2.18
C THR A 62 -1.65 -6.47 1.62
N PRO A 63 -2.56 -7.17 2.33
CA PRO A 63 -3.96 -7.19 1.97
C PRO A 63 -4.55 -5.77 1.85
N MET A 64 -5.49 -5.60 0.93
CA MET A 64 -6.14 -4.31 0.68
C MET A 64 -7.02 -3.87 1.86
N GLN A 65 -6.97 -2.59 2.21
CA GLN A 65 -7.78 -1.98 3.26
C GLN A 65 -9.07 -1.37 2.68
N TRP A 66 -10.13 -2.16 2.64
CA TRP A 66 -11.48 -1.79 2.23
C TRP A 66 -12.27 -0.99 3.27
N THR A 67 -12.09 -1.29 4.57
CA THR A 67 -12.86 -0.70 5.67
C THR A 67 -11.95 -0.26 6.81
N ALA A 68 -12.34 0.79 7.55
CA ALA A 68 -11.60 1.26 8.73
C ALA A 68 -11.92 0.48 10.02
N ASP A 69 -12.97 -0.36 10.01
CA ASP A 69 -13.61 -0.85 11.23
C ASP A 69 -12.93 -2.07 11.86
N ASN A 70 -11.99 -2.71 11.18
CA ASN A 70 -11.33 -3.93 11.65
C ASN A 70 -9.81 -3.90 11.42
N SER A 71 -9.09 -4.74 12.18
CA SER A 71 -7.63 -4.84 12.11
C SER A 71 -7.11 -5.49 10.82
N SER A 72 -7.99 -6.06 10.01
CA SER A 72 -7.65 -6.67 8.71
C SER A 72 -8.08 -5.80 7.52
N GLY A 73 -8.53 -4.56 7.77
CA GLY A 73 -8.95 -3.63 6.73
C GLY A 73 -10.13 -4.12 5.88
N GLY A 74 -10.98 -5.01 6.37
CA GLY A 74 -12.13 -5.54 5.65
C GLY A 74 -11.76 -6.65 4.67
N PHE A 75 -10.49 -7.08 4.64
CA PHE A 75 -10.01 -8.08 3.71
C PHE A 75 -10.44 -9.51 4.08
N THR A 76 -10.41 -9.84 5.37
CA THR A 76 -10.94 -11.09 5.93
C THR A 76 -12.09 -10.81 6.89
N ASP A 77 -12.99 -11.78 7.02
CA ASP A 77 -14.08 -11.78 7.99
C ASP A 77 -13.87 -12.89 9.04
N ASN A 78 -14.65 -12.84 10.12
CA ASN A 78 -14.87 -13.93 11.06
C ASN A 78 -13.58 -14.50 11.68
N MET A 79 -12.89 -13.67 12.48
CA MET A 79 -11.69 -14.03 13.28
C MET A 79 -10.54 -14.66 12.48
N THR A 80 -10.52 -14.52 11.16
CA THR A 80 -9.44 -15.03 10.31
C THR A 80 -8.43 -13.93 10.06
N TYR A 81 -7.17 -14.17 10.45
CA TYR A 81 -6.09 -13.22 10.18
C TYR A 81 -5.53 -13.42 8.76
N PRO A 82 -5.24 -12.34 8.02
CA PRO A 82 -4.58 -12.45 6.73
C PRO A 82 -3.14 -12.95 6.88
N TRP A 83 -2.54 -13.38 5.75
CA TRP A 83 -1.16 -13.89 5.73
C TRP A 83 -0.10 -12.82 6.06
N LEU A 84 -0.45 -11.54 5.92
CA LEU A 84 0.36 -10.38 6.28
C LEU A 84 -0.51 -9.37 7.04
N PRO A 85 -0.01 -8.77 8.14
CA PRO A 85 -0.70 -7.67 8.79
C PRO A 85 -0.63 -6.41 7.90
N SER A 86 -1.69 -5.61 7.89
CA SER A 86 -1.77 -4.36 7.13
C SER A 86 -1.53 -3.14 8.02
#